data_AF-H8X7M2-F1
#
_entry.id   AF-H8X7M2-F1
#
_cell.length_a   1.000
_cell.length_b   1.000
_cell.length_c   1.000
_cell.angle_alpha   90.00
_cell.angle_beta   90.00
_cell.angle_gamma   90.00
#
_symmetry.space_group_name_H-M   'P 1'
#
loop_
_entity.id
_entity.type
_entity.pdbx_description
1 polymer ?
#
loop_
_entity_poly.entity_id
_entity_poly.type
_entity_poly.pdbx_seq_one_letter_code
_entity_poly.pdbx_strand_id
1 'polypeptide(L)'
;MYLFFATKRHSFSITNTMHGTDYQSKIEFTLHKRDHSLGLLWLICEIFCVGCLALAVFLLLMSCTPLEPNGPNTIEIKIEADSDFAKNTLELIQQSLKFATYLSNDLSSFANRSASDSILQQLDTLYNGNTYHLNTFGYCRQDQVGKKVGCYYSDGLNLIVCLLQDVGFQLRSITSSDNEIENQFVSLYYNAINQACSYRATTTFPCVLQLYNAYGKLVKWLAIAGICLPTLLFVISVLDLILYSFLGISSSLLYRIRLGTLSTCGVCLNIIYVMTYVTWSHIGLLVKQYEIGTVVFQKDNWVSLNIILAACFIALACQHGYRKR
;
A
#
# COMPACT_ATOMS: atom_id res chain seq x y z
N MET A 1 -33.37 -17.57 -14.91
CA MET A 1 -33.83 -18.11 -13.61
C MET A 1 -33.89 -16.93 -12.64
N TYR A 2 -35.05 -16.26 -12.57
CA TYR A 2 -35.27 -15.08 -11.71
C TYR A 2 -35.74 -15.55 -10.34
N LEU A 3 -34.87 -15.51 -9.33
CA LEU A 3 -35.27 -15.72 -7.94
C LEU A 3 -35.75 -14.38 -7.36
N PHE A 4 -37.04 -14.12 -7.51
CA PHE A 4 -37.76 -13.05 -6.82
C PHE A 4 -38.02 -13.49 -5.37
N PHE A 5 -37.18 -13.06 -4.42
CA PHE A 5 -37.48 -13.21 -3.01
C PHE A 5 -38.35 -12.04 -2.52
N ALA A 6 -39.64 -12.28 -2.38
CA ALA A 6 -40.55 -11.41 -1.64
C ALA A 6 -40.27 -11.57 -0.14
N THR A 7 -39.47 -10.67 0.45
CA THR A 7 -39.20 -10.67 1.89
C THR A 7 -40.38 -10.04 2.64
N LYS A 8 -41.30 -10.89 3.13
CA LYS A 8 -42.40 -10.48 4.03
C LYS A 8 -41.86 -10.28 5.45
N ARG A 9 -42.09 -9.11 6.05
CA ARG A 9 -41.83 -8.87 7.47
C ARG A 9 -43.12 -9.12 8.23
N HIS A 10 -43.11 -10.06 9.16
CA HIS A 10 -44.24 -10.34 10.06
C HIS A 10 -44.07 -9.52 11.34
N SER A 11 -45.01 -8.64 11.65
CA SER A 11 -45.13 -8.01 12.97
C SER A 11 -46.38 -8.55 13.67
N PHE A 12 -46.22 -8.93 14.93
CA PHE A 12 -47.27 -9.50 15.76
C PHE A 12 -47.83 -8.40 16.68
N SER A 13 -49.15 -8.17 16.64
CA SER A 13 -49.84 -7.33 17.61
C SER A 13 -51.06 -8.09 18.10
N ILE A 14 -51.12 -8.35 19.40
CA ILE A 14 -52.27 -8.98 20.06
C ILE A 14 -53.04 -7.87 20.73
N THR A 15 -54.29 -7.65 20.31
CA THR A 15 -55.17 -6.71 20.98
C THR A 15 -56.26 -7.52 21.70
N ASN A 16 -56.26 -7.45 23.03
CA ASN A 16 -57.28 -8.10 23.85
C ASN A 16 -58.35 -7.06 24.19
N THR A 17 -59.60 -7.33 23.83
CA THR A 17 -60.74 -6.51 24.22
C THR A 17 -61.74 -7.37 24.98
N MET A 18 -62.09 -6.95 26.19
CA MET A 18 -63.02 -7.66 27.06
C MET A 18 -64.41 -7.03 26.91
N HIS A 19 -65.40 -7.82 26.45
CA HIS A 19 -66.80 -7.41 26.42
C HIS A 19 -67.62 -8.48 27.13
N GLY A 20 -67.95 -8.25 28.41
CA GLY A 20 -68.69 -9.22 29.22
C GLY A 20 -67.87 -10.46 29.61
N THR A 21 -68.56 -11.58 29.83
CA THR A 21 -67.97 -12.86 30.30
C THR A 21 -67.26 -13.69 29.23
N ASP A 22 -67.24 -13.23 27.98
CA ASP A 22 -66.57 -13.93 26.87
C ASP A 22 -65.25 -13.25 26.50
N TYR A 23 -64.17 -14.05 26.50
CA TYR A 23 -62.85 -13.67 26.00
C TYR A 23 -62.83 -13.82 24.47
N GLN A 24 -62.74 -12.71 23.73
CA GLN A 24 -62.41 -12.73 22.30
C GLN A 24 -61.02 -12.12 22.08
N SER A 25 -60.05 -12.96 21.72
CA SER A 25 -58.77 -12.51 21.17
C SER A 25 -58.92 -12.29 19.67
N LYS A 26 -58.80 -11.04 19.22
CA LYS A 26 -58.82 -10.71 17.79
C LYS A 26 -57.37 -10.63 17.30
N ILE A 27 -56.96 -11.62 16.52
CA ILE A 27 -55.65 -11.61 15.86
C ILE A 27 -55.81 -10.83 14.55
N GLU A 28 -55.42 -9.57 14.53
CA GLU A 28 -55.39 -8.76 13.30
C GLU A 28 -54.04 -8.94 12.58
N PHE A 29 -54.09 -9.66 11.46
CA PHE A 29 -52.95 -9.80 10.55
C PHE A 29 -52.81 -8.53 9.69
N THR A 30 -51.98 -7.60 10.14
CA THR A 30 -51.58 -6.46 9.29
C THR A 30 -50.42 -6.87 8.39
N LEU A 31 -50.75 -7.20 7.14
CA LEU A 31 -49.77 -7.55 6.11
C LEU A 31 -49.16 -6.26 5.53
N HIS A 32 -48.05 -5.80 6.10
CA HIS A 32 -47.34 -4.65 5.56
C HIS A 32 -46.65 -5.04 4.25
N LYS A 33 -47.25 -4.63 3.13
CA LYS A 33 -46.68 -4.79 1.80
C LYS A 33 -45.48 -3.85 1.71
N ARG A 34 -44.28 -4.38 1.92
CA ARG A 34 -43.03 -3.65 1.68
C ARG A 34 -43.05 -3.21 0.23
N ASP A 35 -42.99 -1.90 -0.03
CA ASP A 35 -43.01 -1.37 -1.39
C ASP A 35 -41.93 -2.06 -2.23
N HIS A 36 -42.39 -2.77 -3.27
CA HIS A 36 -41.54 -3.63 -4.10
C HIS A 36 -40.44 -2.83 -4.83
N SER A 37 -40.70 -1.54 -5.10
CA SER A 37 -39.76 -0.59 -5.67
C SER A 37 -38.63 -0.23 -4.70
N LEU A 38 -38.94 -0.10 -3.41
CA LEU A 38 -37.97 0.24 -2.35
C LEU A 38 -36.99 -0.90 -2.07
N GLY A 39 -37.44 -2.15 -2.14
CA GLY A 39 -36.55 -3.32 -2.03
C GLY A 39 -35.60 -3.49 -3.22
N LEU A 40 -36.10 -3.23 -4.43
CA LEU A 40 -35.32 -3.35 -5.66
C LEU A 40 -34.21 -2.29 -5.75
N LEU A 41 -34.51 -1.04 -5.37
CA LEU A 41 -33.52 0.05 -5.34
C LEU A 41 -32.40 -0.23 -4.32
N TRP A 42 -32.74 -0.72 -3.13
CA TRP A 42 -31.74 -1.10 -2.12
C TRP A 42 -30.79 -2.18 -2.64
N LEU A 43 -31.35 -3.21 -3.29
CA LEU A 43 -30.58 -4.30 -3.89
C LEU A 43 -29.61 -3.79 -4.97
N ILE A 44 -30.06 -2.88 -5.84
CA ILE A 44 -29.21 -2.27 -6.88
C ILE A 44 -28.06 -1.49 -6.26
N CYS A 45 -28.33 -0.65 -5.25
CA CYS A 45 -27.28 0.11 -4.56
C CYS A 45 -26.28 -0.81 -3.85
N GLU A 46 -26.75 -1.90 -3.24
CA GLU A 46 -25.88 -2.86 -2.54
C GLU A 46 -24.98 -3.62 -3.51
N ILE A 47 -25.54 -4.12 -4.62
CA ILE A 47 -24.76 -4.79 -5.68
C ILE A 47 -23.72 -3.83 -6.27
N PHE A 48 -24.10 -2.57 -6.53
CA PHE A 48 -23.19 -1.55 -7.03
C PHE A 48 -22.05 -1.27 -6.03
N CYS A 49 -22.37 -1.13 -4.74
CA CYS A 49 -21.38 -0.92 -3.68
C CYS A 49 -20.41 -2.10 -3.57
N VAL A 50 -20.92 -3.34 -3.55
CA VAL A 50 -20.10 -4.57 -3.53
C VAL A 50 -19.21 -4.65 -4.77
N GLY A 51 -19.73 -4.31 -5.96
CA GLY A 51 -18.96 -4.28 -7.20
C GLY A 51 -17.83 -3.24 -7.17
N CYS A 52 -18.11 -2.03 -6.66
CA CYS A 52 -17.09 -0.99 -6.48
C CYS A 52 -16.03 -1.40 -5.45
N LEU A 53 -16.42 -2.05 -4.35
CA LEU A 53 -15.47 -2.58 -3.36
C LEU A 53 -14.59 -3.69 -3.92
N ALA A 54 -15.15 -4.60 -4.72
CA ALA A 54 -14.38 -5.63 -5.40
C ALA A 54 -13.33 -5.01 -6.34
N LEU A 55 -13.73 -3.98 -7.11
CA LEU A 55 -12.81 -3.24 -7.98
C LEU A 55 -11.73 -2.50 -7.18
N ALA A 56 -12.09 -1.87 -6.06
CA ALA A 56 -11.13 -1.19 -5.19
C ALA A 56 -10.09 -2.17 -4.62
N VAL A 57 -10.53 -3.33 -4.12
CA VAL A 57 -9.65 -4.39 -3.61
C VAL A 57 -8.72 -4.90 -4.73
N PHE A 58 -9.26 -5.12 -5.92
CA PHE A 58 -8.47 -5.55 -7.07
C PHE A 58 -7.39 -4.52 -7.45
N LEU A 59 -7.73 -3.23 -7.56
CA LEU A 59 -6.77 -2.17 -7.86
C LEU A 59 -5.72 -1.97 -6.75
N LEU A 60 -6.10 -2.17 -5.49
CA LEU A 60 -5.15 -2.10 -4.37
C LEU A 60 -4.11 -3.23 -4.43
N LEU A 61 -4.57 -4.46 -4.69
CA LEU A 61 -3.70 -5.63 -4.79
C LEU A 61 -2.80 -5.59 -6.03
N MET A 62 -3.33 -5.12 -7.16
CA MET A 62 -2.65 -5.23 -8.47
C MET A 62 -1.96 -3.94 -8.94
N SER A 63 -2.35 -2.76 -8.43
CA SER A 63 -1.97 -1.46 -9.04
C SER A 63 -1.36 -0.45 -8.08
N CYS A 64 -1.77 -0.40 -6.81
CA CYS A 64 -1.33 0.66 -5.87
C CYS A 64 -0.35 0.18 -4.80
N THR A 65 -0.56 -1.03 -4.27
CA THR A 65 0.19 -1.56 -3.13
C THR A 65 0.45 -3.06 -3.31
N PRO A 66 1.19 -3.46 -4.36
CA PRO A 66 1.53 -4.86 -4.54
C PRO A 66 2.38 -5.33 -3.36
N LEU A 67 2.04 -6.49 -2.80
CA LEU A 67 2.80 -7.11 -1.71
C LEU A 67 4.19 -7.59 -2.14
N GLU A 68 4.57 -7.37 -3.39
CA GLU A 68 5.84 -7.78 -3.97
C GLU A 68 6.63 -6.58 -4.49
N PRO A 69 7.97 -6.59 -4.39
CA PRO A 69 8.83 -5.53 -4.91
C PRO A 69 8.70 -5.35 -6.43
N ASN A 70 8.36 -6.41 -7.16
CA ASN A 70 8.23 -6.39 -8.62
C ASN A 70 6.90 -5.83 -9.15
N GLY A 71 5.98 -5.47 -8.26
CA GLY A 71 4.69 -4.93 -8.68
C GLY A 71 4.76 -3.54 -9.34
N PRO A 72 3.61 -2.91 -9.63
CA PRO A 72 3.51 -1.54 -10.14
C PRO A 72 4.30 -0.55 -9.28
N ASN A 73 4.94 0.39 -9.97
CA ASN A 73 5.90 1.30 -9.37
C ASN A 73 5.17 2.51 -8.81
N THR A 74 5.50 2.92 -7.59
CA THR A 74 4.95 4.12 -6.98
C THR A 74 5.80 5.34 -7.33
N ILE A 75 7.13 5.20 -7.21
CA ILE A 75 8.11 6.21 -7.55
C ILE A 75 9.13 5.58 -8.48
N GLU A 76 9.44 6.26 -9.57
CA GLU A 76 10.48 5.87 -10.52
C GLU A 76 11.58 6.93 -10.50
N ILE A 77 12.82 6.50 -10.26
CA ILE A 77 14.00 7.36 -10.28
C ILE A 77 14.84 6.92 -11.47
N LYS A 78 15.00 7.81 -12.45
CA LYS A 78 15.89 7.59 -13.59
C LYS A 78 17.18 8.33 -13.32
N ILE A 79 18.29 7.61 -13.41
CA ILE A 79 19.61 8.22 -13.34
C ILE A 79 19.98 8.71 -14.73
N GLU A 80 20.08 10.03 -14.87
CA GLU A 80 20.47 10.70 -16.12
C GLU A 80 21.64 11.61 -15.78
N ALA A 81 22.85 11.17 -16.14
CA ALA A 81 24.09 11.88 -15.89
C ALA A 81 24.41 12.84 -17.04
N ASP A 82 23.54 13.82 -17.28
CA ASP A 82 23.71 14.74 -18.42
C ASP A 82 24.75 15.83 -18.13
N SER A 83 24.88 16.26 -16.88
CA SER A 83 25.83 17.30 -16.48
C SER A 83 27.19 16.74 -16.04
N ASP A 84 28.24 17.53 -16.26
CA ASP A 84 29.61 17.15 -15.85
C ASP A 84 29.71 16.97 -14.33
N PHE A 85 28.93 17.72 -13.56
CA PHE A 85 28.87 17.57 -12.11
C PHE A 85 28.26 16.21 -11.70
N ALA A 86 27.16 15.81 -12.32
CA ALA A 86 26.53 14.51 -12.07
C ALA A 86 27.44 13.35 -12.48
N LYS A 87 28.09 13.44 -13.65
CA LYS A 87 29.07 12.45 -14.11
C LYS A 87 30.23 12.30 -13.13
N ASN A 88 30.85 13.41 -12.73
CA ASN A 88 31.96 13.39 -11.77
C ASN A 88 31.54 12.83 -10.41
N THR A 89 30.34 13.17 -9.94
CA THR A 89 29.82 12.68 -8.65
C THR A 89 29.54 11.18 -8.69
N LEU A 90 28.89 10.70 -9.76
CA LEU A 90 28.62 9.28 -9.95
C LEU A 90 29.91 8.48 -10.11
N GLU A 91 30.87 9.00 -10.87
CA GLU A 91 32.19 8.37 -11.03
C GLU A 91 32.93 8.30 -9.69
N LEU A 92 32.92 9.37 -8.88
CA LEU A 92 33.50 9.34 -7.53
C LEU A 92 32.86 8.28 -6.64
N ILE A 93 31.53 8.15 -6.66
CA ILE A 93 30.82 7.11 -5.91
C ILE A 93 31.25 5.73 -6.40
N GLN A 94 31.28 5.50 -7.71
CA GLN A 94 31.74 4.23 -8.29
C GLN A 94 33.18 3.89 -7.92
N GLN A 95 34.10 4.86 -8.01
CA GLN A 95 35.50 4.66 -7.64
C GLN A 95 35.66 4.37 -6.14
N SER A 96 34.88 5.03 -5.28
CA SER A 96 34.89 4.76 -3.84
C SER A 96 34.36 3.36 -3.50
N LEU A 97 33.32 2.89 -4.21
CA LEU A 97 32.81 1.53 -4.08
C LEU A 97 33.82 0.49 -4.59
N LYS A 98 34.47 0.74 -5.72
CA LYS A 98 35.56 -0.09 -6.23
C LYS A 98 36.69 -0.17 -5.22
N PHE A 99 37.15 0.96 -4.68
CA PHE A 99 38.17 1.00 -3.64
C PHE A 99 37.77 0.20 -2.40
N ALA A 100 36.56 0.38 -1.89
CA ALA A 100 36.05 -0.39 -0.75
C ALA A 100 36.01 -1.91 -1.04
N THR A 101 35.69 -2.29 -2.28
CA THR A 101 35.67 -3.69 -2.72
C THR A 101 37.08 -4.26 -2.82
N TYR A 102 38.04 -3.51 -3.39
CA TYR A 102 39.45 -3.89 -3.43
C TYR A 102 40.02 -4.06 -2.02
N LEU A 103 39.76 -3.08 -1.14
CA LEU A 103 40.17 -3.14 0.25
C LEU A 103 39.55 -4.36 0.97
N SER A 104 38.27 -4.64 0.72
CA SER A 104 37.59 -5.81 1.27
C SER A 104 38.20 -7.11 0.75
N ASN A 105 38.56 -7.20 -0.53
CA ASN A 105 39.20 -8.38 -1.12
C ASN A 105 40.61 -8.60 -0.56
N ASP A 106 41.39 -7.54 -0.38
CA ASP A 106 42.73 -7.61 0.21
C ASP A 106 42.67 -8.04 1.69
N LEU A 107 41.68 -7.53 2.43
CA LEU A 107 41.40 -7.94 3.81
C LEU A 107 40.80 -9.35 3.90
N SER A 108 40.10 -9.83 2.86
CA SER A 108 39.52 -11.17 2.81
C SER A 108 40.52 -12.26 2.40
N SER A 109 41.83 -12.00 2.45
CA SER A 109 42.92 -12.95 2.18
C SER A 109 42.92 -14.23 3.05
N PHE A 110 41.91 -14.43 3.90
CA PHE A 110 41.58 -15.70 4.57
C PHE A 110 40.54 -16.58 3.84
N ALA A 111 39.92 -16.11 2.76
CA ALA A 111 38.99 -16.88 1.93
C ALA A 111 39.53 -17.05 0.50
N ASN A 112 39.71 -18.30 0.06
CA ASN A 112 40.41 -18.77 -1.14
C ASN A 112 39.83 -18.35 -2.52
N ARG A 113 39.20 -17.17 -2.65
CA ARG A 113 38.65 -16.68 -3.91
C ARG A 113 38.91 -15.18 -4.06
N SER A 114 40.00 -14.82 -4.73
CA SER A 114 40.18 -13.47 -5.25
C SER A 114 39.19 -13.23 -6.40
N ALA A 115 38.37 -12.19 -6.30
CA ALA A 115 37.52 -11.77 -7.41
C ALA A 115 38.38 -11.25 -8.57
N SER A 116 38.08 -11.62 -9.82
CA SER A 116 38.86 -11.15 -10.98
C SER A 116 38.61 -9.68 -11.28
N ASP A 117 39.60 -8.96 -11.81
CA ASP A 117 39.50 -7.53 -12.17
C ASP A 117 38.37 -7.22 -13.16
N SER A 118 37.98 -8.18 -14.00
CA SER A 118 36.84 -8.07 -14.91
C SER A 118 35.49 -7.98 -14.19
N ILE A 119 35.39 -8.52 -12.97
CA ILE A 119 34.17 -8.54 -12.16
C ILE A 119 34.04 -7.22 -11.36
N LEU A 120 35.16 -6.62 -10.95
CA LEU A 120 35.20 -5.29 -10.30
C LEU A 120 34.78 -4.14 -11.25
N GLN A 121 34.86 -4.35 -12.56
CA GLN A 121 34.29 -3.43 -13.56
C GLN A 121 32.76 -3.47 -13.63
N GLN A 122 32.09 -4.45 -13.01
CA GLN A 122 30.61 -4.62 -13.04
C GLN A 122 29.85 -3.91 -11.91
N LEU A 123 30.52 -3.08 -11.08
CA LEU A 123 29.85 -2.20 -10.12
C LEU A 123 29.10 -1.09 -10.87
N ASP A 124 27.86 -1.39 -11.22
CA ASP A 124 26.93 -0.57 -12.02
C ASP A 124 25.91 0.21 -11.15
N THR A 125 26.19 0.39 -9.85
CA THR A 125 25.32 1.13 -8.92
C THR A 125 25.25 2.58 -9.41
N LEU A 126 24.04 3.10 -9.54
CA LEU A 126 23.81 4.48 -10.02
C LEU A 126 24.43 4.77 -11.40
N TYR A 127 24.60 3.75 -12.25
CA TYR A 127 25.07 3.97 -13.62
C TYR A 127 24.05 4.74 -14.45
N ASN A 128 24.55 5.50 -15.42
CA ASN A 128 23.72 6.30 -16.31
C ASN A 128 22.74 5.42 -17.10
N GLY A 129 21.44 5.74 -17.07
CA GLY A 129 20.40 4.95 -17.71
C GLY A 129 19.79 3.84 -16.84
N ASN A 130 20.33 3.57 -15.65
CA ASN A 130 19.66 2.69 -14.69
C ASN A 130 18.42 3.38 -14.12
N THR A 131 17.35 2.60 -13.98
CA THR A 131 16.08 3.08 -13.43
C THR A 131 15.74 2.31 -12.16
N TYR A 132 15.44 3.03 -11.08
CA TYR A 132 15.02 2.47 -9.81
C TYR A 132 13.52 2.61 -9.66
N HIS A 133 12.85 1.47 -9.50
CA HIS A 133 11.42 1.38 -9.29
C HIS A 133 11.15 1.10 -7.83
N LEU A 134 10.58 2.07 -7.13
CA LEU A 134 10.24 1.95 -5.72
C LEU A 134 8.73 1.79 -5.55
N ASN A 135 8.36 0.89 -4.64
CA ASN A 135 7.01 0.77 -4.14
C ASN A 135 7.02 0.73 -2.60
N THR A 136 5.85 0.63 -1.99
CA THR A 136 5.70 0.67 -0.54
C THR A 136 6.28 -0.54 0.19
N PHE A 137 6.59 -1.62 -0.52
CA PHE A 137 7.05 -2.89 0.03
C PHE A 137 8.49 -3.23 -0.36
N GLY A 138 9.10 -2.46 -1.26
CA GLY A 138 10.41 -2.78 -1.78
C GLY A 138 10.80 -1.92 -2.97
N TYR A 139 11.87 -2.36 -3.63
CA TYR A 139 12.35 -1.75 -4.85
C TYR A 139 12.82 -2.81 -5.83
N CYS A 140 12.88 -2.44 -7.10
CA CYS A 140 13.58 -3.18 -8.14
C CYS A 140 14.44 -2.22 -8.94
N ARG A 141 15.62 -2.67 -9.34
CA ARG A 141 16.40 -1.97 -10.37
C ARG A 141 15.94 -2.45 -11.75
N GLN A 142 15.97 -1.59 -12.73
CA GLN A 142 15.85 -1.93 -14.14
C GLN A 142 17.17 -1.59 -14.80
N ASP A 143 17.75 -2.60 -15.46
CA ASP A 143 18.99 -2.42 -16.22
C ASP A 143 18.74 -1.60 -17.50
N GLN A 144 19.84 -1.25 -18.18
CA GLN A 144 19.84 -0.50 -19.43
C GLN A 144 19.09 -1.21 -20.58
N VAL A 145 18.87 -2.52 -20.47
CA VAL A 145 18.14 -3.35 -21.46
C VAL A 145 16.65 -3.40 -21.15
N GLY A 146 16.21 -2.72 -20.08
CA GLY A 146 14.82 -2.66 -19.67
C GLY A 146 14.37 -3.87 -18.85
N LYS A 147 15.27 -4.75 -18.40
CA LYS A 147 14.92 -5.90 -17.56
C LYS A 147 15.00 -5.53 -16.08
N LYS A 148 13.95 -5.87 -15.32
CA LYS A 148 13.97 -5.74 -13.86
C LYS A 148 14.94 -6.78 -13.25
N VAL A 149 15.89 -6.30 -12.47
CA VAL A 149 16.95 -7.07 -11.79
C VAL A 149 17.07 -6.59 -10.34
N GLY A 150 17.50 -7.46 -9.42
CA GLY A 150 17.70 -7.08 -8.02
C GLY A 150 16.46 -6.51 -7.35
N CYS A 151 15.38 -7.31 -7.28
CA CYS A 151 14.15 -6.92 -6.60
C CYS A 151 14.20 -7.32 -5.13
N TYR A 152 14.05 -6.35 -4.23
CA TYR A 152 14.23 -6.54 -2.80
C TYR A 152 13.09 -5.97 -1.98
N TYR A 153 12.72 -6.70 -0.94
CA TYR A 153 11.83 -6.20 0.08
C TYR A 153 12.53 -5.13 0.92
N SER A 154 11.80 -4.07 1.21
CA SER A 154 12.24 -2.97 2.07
C SER A 154 11.23 -2.71 3.17
N ASP A 155 11.67 -2.00 4.20
CA ASP A 155 10.85 -1.50 5.29
C ASP A 155 10.19 -0.16 4.93
N GLY A 156 9.57 -0.11 3.75
CA GLY A 156 8.85 1.05 3.23
C GLY A 156 9.58 1.81 2.13
N LEU A 157 9.06 3.00 1.83
CA LEU A 157 9.68 3.95 0.91
C LEU A 157 10.90 4.61 1.57
N ASN A 158 12.06 3.97 1.46
CA ASN A 158 13.33 4.47 1.99
C ASN A 158 14.42 4.36 0.93
N LEU A 159 14.76 5.48 0.30
CA LEU A 159 15.72 5.52 -0.80
C LEU A 159 17.15 5.18 -0.33
N ILE A 160 17.54 5.59 0.87
CA ILE A 160 18.88 5.33 1.40
C ILE A 160 19.07 3.83 1.59
N VAL A 161 18.08 3.16 2.17
CA VAL A 161 18.10 1.70 2.35
C VAL A 161 18.11 0.98 1.00
N CYS A 162 17.32 1.45 0.03
CA CYS A 162 17.33 0.93 -1.34
C CYS A 162 18.73 0.99 -1.97
N LEU A 163 19.41 2.14 -1.86
CA LEU A 163 20.76 2.30 -2.41
C LEU A 163 21.79 1.43 -1.69
N LEU A 164 21.72 1.34 -0.36
CA LEU A 164 22.60 0.48 0.43
C LEU A 164 22.41 -1.01 0.11
N GLN A 165 21.16 -1.44 -0.09
CA GLN A 165 20.85 -2.80 -0.55
C GLN A 165 21.39 -3.07 -1.96
N ASP A 166 21.28 -2.11 -2.89
CA ASP A 166 21.79 -2.28 -4.27
C ASP A 166 23.33 -2.36 -4.28
N VAL A 167 24.00 -1.55 -3.46
CA VAL A 167 25.44 -1.66 -3.24
C VAL A 167 25.81 -3.05 -2.70
N GLY A 168 25.10 -3.52 -1.66
CA GLY A 168 25.33 -4.83 -1.09
C GLY A 168 25.08 -5.99 -2.06
N PHE A 169 24.06 -5.88 -2.93
CA PHE A 169 23.81 -6.84 -4.01
C PHE A 169 24.97 -6.92 -5.00
N GLN A 170 25.49 -5.76 -5.42
CA GLN A 170 26.60 -5.71 -6.35
C GLN A 170 27.88 -6.26 -5.73
N LEU A 171 28.16 -5.91 -4.48
CA LEU A 171 29.27 -6.49 -3.73
C LEU A 171 29.14 -8.01 -3.60
N ARG A 172 27.93 -8.54 -3.35
CA ARG A 172 27.68 -9.98 -3.33
C ARG A 172 27.96 -10.61 -4.69
N SER A 173 27.49 -9.99 -5.77
CA SER A 173 27.73 -10.49 -7.13
C SER A 173 29.22 -10.58 -7.48
N ILE A 174 30.04 -9.71 -6.87
CA ILE A 174 31.49 -9.65 -7.08
C ILE A 174 32.25 -10.62 -6.17
N THR A 175 31.86 -10.72 -4.90
CA THR A 175 32.59 -11.48 -3.88
C THR A 175 32.22 -12.96 -3.83
N SER A 176 31.17 -13.39 -4.55
CA SER A 176 30.60 -14.75 -4.43
C SER A 176 30.28 -15.15 -2.97
N SER A 177 30.07 -14.16 -2.10
CA SER A 177 29.81 -14.35 -0.69
C SER A 177 28.35 -14.73 -0.44
N ASP A 178 28.07 -15.20 0.78
CA ASP A 178 26.75 -15.68 1.21
C ASP A 178 25.61 -14.70 0.92
N ASN A 179 24.39 -15.25 0.86
CA ASN A 179 23.17 -14.58 0.43
C ASN A 179 22.70 -13.39 1.30
N GLU A 180 23.49 -12.90 2.25
CA GLU A 180 23.05 -11.95 3.28
C GLU A 180 23.83 -10.62 3.37
N ILE A 181 24.91 -10.41 2.58
CA ILE A 181 25.69 -9.15 2.63
C ILE A 181 24.78 -7.92 2.42
N GLU A 182 23.85 -8.01 1.47
CA GLU A 182 22.86 -6.96 1.17
C GLU A 182 22.05 -6.51 2.40
N ASN A 183 21.67 -7.47 3.26
CA ASN A 183 20.92 -7.18 4.49
C ASN A 183 21.82 -6.69 5.63
N GLN A 184 23.10 -7.09 5.64
CA GLN A 184 24.07 -6.65 6.64
C GLN A 184 24.37 -5.15 6.51
N PHE A 185 24.51 -4.61 5.30
CA PHE A 185 24.68 -3.17 5.08
C PHE A 185 23.50 -2.36 5.63
N VAL A 186 22.27 -2.83 5.39
CA VAL A 186 21.06 -2.20 5.91
C VAL A 186 20.98 -2.29 7.43
N SER A 187 21.31 -3.45 8.00
CA SER A 187 21.35 -3.65 9.45
C SER A 187 22.36 -2.73 10.11
N LEU A 188 23.56 -2.63 9.55
CA LEU A 188 24.63 -1.76 10.04
C LEU A 188 24.22 -0.28 9.97
N TYR A 189 23.58 0.15 8.89
CA TYR A 189 23.00 1.49 8.77
C TYR A 189 21.99 1.81 9.88
N TYR A 190 21.02 0.92 10.11
CA TYR A 190 20.03 1.13 11.18
C TYR A 190 20.68 1.16 12.56
N ASN A 191 21.63 0.27 12.83
CA ASN A 191 22.34 0.22 14.11
C ASN A 191 23.17 1.48 14.36
N ALA A 192 23.90 1.95 13.35
CA ALA A 192 24.70 3.17 13.45
C ALA A 192 23.84 4.40 13.74
N ILE A 193 22.70 4.55 13.06
CA ILE A 193 21.77 5.66 13.32
C ILE A 193 21.16 5.58 14.72
N ASN A 194 20.71 4.38 15.12
CA ASN A 194 20.08 4.20 16.43
C ASN A 194 21.08 4.49 17.58
N GLN A 195 22.34 4.09 17.43
CA GLN A 195 23.40 4.39 18.38
C GLN A 195 23.76 5.88 18.39
N ALA A 196 23.85 6.53 17.23
CA ALA A 196 24.17 7.95 17.14
C ALA A 196 23.09 8.84 17.80
N CYS A 197 21.82 8.43 17.71
CA CYS A 197 20.69 9.17 18.29
C CYS A 197 20.42 8.90 19.75
N SER A 198 20.74 7.72 20.27
CA SER A 198 20.61 7.46 21.70
C SER A 198 21.62 8.27 22.53
N TYR A 199 22.73 8.71 21.91
CA TYR A 199 23.84 9.38 22.58
C TYR A 199 23.80 10.92 22.53
N ARG A 200 23.03 11.56 21.63
CA ARG A 200 22.97 13.03 21.48
C ARG A 200 21.57 13.55 21.19
N ALA A 201 21.24 14.68 21.81
CA ALA A 201 19.92 15.31 21.76
C ALA A 201 19.36 15.55 20.34
N THR A 202 18.03 15.50 20.30
CA THR A 202 16.98 15.52 19.26
C THR A 202 17.14 16.37 17.98
N THR A 203 18.22 17.14 17.77
CA THR A 203 18.36 18.04 16.60
C THR A 203 19.58 17.75 15.73
N THR A 204 20.28 16.63 15.94
CA THR A 204 21.43 16.25 15.10
C THR A 204 20.99 15.47 13.86
N PHE A 205 21.74 15.61 12.74
CA PHE A 205 21.47 14.96 11.44
C PHE A 205 21.12 13.46 11.51
N PRO A 206 21.77 12.63 12.36
CA PRO A 206 21.39 11.22 12.51
C PRO A 206 19.93 11.01 12.95
N CYS A 207 19.34 11.94 13.71
CA CYS A 207 18.00 11.75 14.27
C CYS A 207 16.89 12.17 13.32
N VAL A 208 17.21 13.05 12.37
CA VAL A 208 16.38 13.28 11.20
C VAL A 208 16.31 12.01 10.34
N LEU A 209 17.43 11.29 10.18
CA LEU A 209 17.45 10.01 9.46
C LEU A 209 16.68 8.91 10.19
N GLN A 210 16.74 8.88 11.54
CA GLN A 210 15.92 7.96 12.33
C GLN A 210 14.43 8.21 12.12
N LEU A 211 14.01 9.48 12.09
CA LEU A 211 12.64 9.88 11.82
C LEU A 211 12.21 9.48 10.39
N TYR A 212 13.06 9.72 9.39
CA TYR A 212 12.86 9.26 8.02
C TYR A 212 12.66 7.74 7.92
N ASN A 213 13.49 6.96 8.63
CA ASN A 213 13.36 5.51 8.70
C ASN A 213 12.03 5.07 9.35
N ALA A 214 11.60 5.75 10.41
CA ALA A 214 10.32 5.48 11.07
C ALA A 214 9.13 5.79 10.15
N TYR A 215 9.19 6.87 9.36
CA TYR A 215 8.18 7.19 8.37
C TYR A 215 8.06 6.11 7.29
N GLY A 216 9.18 5.62 6.74
CA GLY A 216 9.16 4.50 5.80
C GLY A 216 8.38 3.29 6.33
N LYS A 217 8.69 2.88 7.57
CA LYS A 217 8.00 1.77 8.25
C LYS A 217 6.51 2.04 8.45
N LEU A 218 6.14 3.26 8.87
CA LEU A 218 4.75 3.65 9.05
C LEU A 218 3.96 3.53 7.74
N VAL A 219 4.53 3.99 6.62
CA VAL A 219 3.87 3.93 5.31
C VAL A 219 3.65 2.47 4.88
N LYS A 220 4.60 1.56 5.13
CA LYS A 220 4.43 0.12 4.89
C LYS A 220 3.28 -0.47 5.69
N TRP A 221 3.20 -0.18 6.99
CA TRP A 221 2.09 -0.66 7.84
C TRP A 221 0.74 -0.09 7.43
N LEU A 222 0.70 1.20 7.06
CA LEU A 222 -0.50 1.82 6.53
C LEU A 222 -0.94 1.18 5.21
N ALA A 223 0.00 0.82 4.31
CA ALA A 223 -0.31 0.12 3.08
C ALA A 223 -0.90 -1.28 3.34
N ILE A 224 -0.35 -2.03 4.29
CA ILE A 224 -0.94 -3.32 4.73
C ILE A 224 -2.37 -3.10 5.24
N ALA A 225 -2.58 -2.11 6.11
CA ALA A 225 -3.92 -1.76 6.60
C ALA A 225 -4.86 -1.34 5.45
N GLY A 226 -4.34 -0.59 4.47
CA GLY A 226 -5.04 -0.15 3.27
C GLY A 226 -5.49 -1.29 2.36
N ILE A 227 -4.86 -2.46 2.42
CA ILE A 227 -5.29 -3.68 1.71
C ILE A 227 -6.28 -4.47 2.57
N CYS A 228 -5.98 -4.66 3.85
CA CYS A 228 -6.78 -5.47 4.77
C CYS A 228 -8.17 -4.87 5.04
N LEU A 229 -8.27 -3.56 5.21
CA LEU A 229 -9.53 -2.88 5.56
C LEU A 229 -10.59 -2.96 4.43
N PRO A 230 -10.28 -2.68 3.16
CA PRO A 230 -11.19 -2.90 2.03
C PRO A 230 -11.60 -4.36 1.87
N THR A 231 -10.66 -5.29 2.07
CA THR A 231 -10.96 -6.72 1.95
C THR A 231 -11.95 -7.15 3.04
N LEU A 232 -11.74 -6.72 4.28
CA LEU A 232 -12.69 -6.94 5.37
C LEU A 232 -14.06 -6.29 5.07
N LEU A 233 -14.05 -5.05 4.57
CA LEU A 233 -15.27 -4.33 4.20
C LEU A 233 -16.02 -5.06 3.07
N PHE A 234 -15.32 -5.60 2.08
CA PHE A 234 -15.91 -6.42 1.01
C PHE A 234 -16.58 -7.68 1.57
N VAL A 235 -15.92 -8.42 2.46
CA VAL A 235 -16.49 -9.63 3.09
C VAL A 235 -17.75 -9.29 3.90
N ILE A 236 -17.69 -8.23 4.73
CA ILE A 236 -18.87 -7.72 5.46
C ILE A 236 -19.95 -7.28 4.47
N SER A 237 -19.55 -6.76 3.31
CA SER A 237 -20.48 -6.30 2.28
C SER A 237 -21.28 -7.45 1.67
N VAL A 238 -20.58 -8.51 1.29
CA VAL A 238 -21.18 -9.74 0.77
C VAL A 238 -22.06 -10.44 1.81
N LEU A 239 -21.64 -10.50 3.08
CA LEU A 239 -22.41 -11.17 4.14
C LEU A 239 -23.77 -10.50 4.39
N ASP A 240 -23.85 -9.17 4.45
CA ASP A 240 -25.14 -8.47 4.61
C ASP A 240 -26.03 -8.65 3.37
N LEU A 241 -25.44 -8.67 2.16
CA LEU A 241 -26.20 -8.90 0.92
C LEU A 241 -26.86 -10.30 0.95
N ILE A 242 -26.14 -11.32 1.43
CA ILE A 242 -26.67 -12.67 1.64
C ILE A 242 -27.76 -12.65 2.71
N LEU A 243 -27.49 -12.07 3.89
CA LEU A 243 -28.45 -11.99 4.99
C LEU A 243 -29.75 -11.26 4.58
N TYR A 244 -29.63 -10.18 3.82
CA TYR A 244 -30.78 -9.46 3.30
C TYR A 244 -31.56 -10.30 2.28
N SER A 245 -30.88 -10.97 1.37
CA SER A 245 -31.51 -11.77 0.31
C SER A 245 -32.28 -12.97 0.86
N PHE A 246 -31.72 -13.66 1.87
CA PHE A 246 -32.32 -14.86 2.44
C PHE A 246 -33.26 -14.60 3.61
N LEU A 247 -32.92 -13.66 4.50
CA LEU A 247 -33.64 -13.43 5.76
C LEU A 247 -34.43 -12.12 5.77
N GLY A 248 -34.21 -11.22 4.80
CA GLY A 248 -34.83 -9.89 4.78
C GLY A 248 -34.39 -8.97 5.92
N ILE A 249 -33.34 -9.37 6.66
CA ILE A 249 -32.79 -8.66 7.81
C ILE A 249 -31.68 -7.75 7.30
N SER A 250 -31.85 -6.44 7.51
CA SER A 250 -30.74 -5.49 7.40
C SER A 250 -30.36 -5.05 8.80
N SER A 251 -29.09 -5.22 9.19
CA SER A 251 -28.61 -4.82 10.51
C SER A 251 -28.18 -3.35 10.51
N SER A 252 -28.64 -2.56 11.47
CA SER A 252 -28.16 -1.18 11.64
C SER A 252 -26.72 -1.13 12.16
N LEU A 253 -26.29 -2.20 12.86
CA LEU A 253 -24.93 -2.38 13.33
C LEU A 253 -23.96 -2.59 12.16
N LEU A 254 -24.30 -3.46 11.20
CA LEU A 254 -23.45 -3.72 10.02
C LEU A 254 -23.26 -2.46 9.17
N TYR A 255 -24.30 -1.65 9.00
CA TYR A 255 -24.19 -0.35 8.33
C TYR A 255 -23.19 0.58 9.02
N ARG A 256 -23.24 0.70 10.37
CA ARG A 256 -22.30 1.53 11.13
C ARG A 256 -20.86 1.01 11.02
N ILE A 257 -20.68 -0.30 11.06
CA ILE A 257 -19.36 -0.94 10.90
C ILE A 257 -18.81 -0.61 9.51
N ARG A 258 -19.60 -0.75 8.44
CA ARG A 258 -19.20 -0.43 7.07
C ARG A 258 -18.80 1.03 6.88
N LEU A 259 -19.59 1.95 7.42
CA LEU A 259 -19.28 3.38 7.36
C LEU A 259 -17.97 3.70 8.09
N GLY A 260 -17.79 3.10 9.28
CA GLY A 260 -16.56 3.23 10.05
C GLY A 260 -15.34 2.69 9.32
N THR A 261 -15.42 1.48 8.78
CA THR A 261 -14.30 0.85 8.05
C THR A 261 -13.99 1.55 6.74
N LEU A 262 -14.99 2.02 5.99
CA LEU A 262 -14.78 2.79 4.76
C LEU A 262 -14.11 4.16 5.06
N SER A 263 -14.51 4.82 6.14
CA SER A 263 -13.87 6.07 6.61
C SER A 263 -12.42 5.84 7.01
N THR A 264 -12.15 4.85 7.84
CA THR A 264 -10.78 4.50 8.24
C THR A 264 -9.93 4.14 7.03
N CYS A 265 -10.47 3.38 6.07
CA CYS A 265 -9.77 3.05 4.83
C CYS A 265 -9.43 4.32 4.02
N GLY A 266 -10.40 5.22 3.83
CA GLY A 266 -10.18 6.48 3.12
C GLY A 266 -9.08 7.31 3.77
N VAL A 267 -9.09 7.42 5.11
CA VAL A 267 -8.04 8.13 5.87
C VAL A 267 -6.68 7.47 5.68
N CYS A 268 -6.57 6.15 5.84
CA CYS A 268 -5.31 5.43 5.67
C CYS A 268 -4.70 5.65 4.27
N LEU A 269 -5.50 5.53 3.22
CA LEU A 269 -5.03 5.70 1.83
C LEU A 269 -4.62 7.14 1.53
N ASN A 270 -5.32 8.13 2.06
CA ASN A 270 -4.94 9.53 1.92
C ASN A 270 -3.63 9.84 2.66
N ILE A 271 -3.42 9.27 3.86
CA ILE A 271 -2.14 9.42 4.57
C ILE A 271 -1.00 8.82 3.75
N ILE A 272 -1.18 7.63 3.17
CA ILE A 272 -0.16 7.03 2.30
C ILE A 272 0.13 7.95 1.12
N TYR A 273 -0.90 8.43 0.41
CA TYR A 273 -0.73 9.34 -0.71
C TYR A 273 0.06 10.60 -0.35
N VAL A 274 -0.29 11.25 0.77
CA VAL A 274 0.41 12.45 1.27
C VAL A 274 1.88 12.13 1.58
N MET A 275 2.14 11.03 2.30
CA MET A 275 3.52 10.64 2.67
C MET A 275 4.37 10.28 1.45
N THR A 276 3.79 9.58 0.48
CA THR A 276 4.46 9.27 -0.78
C THR A 276 4.73 10.53 -1.59
N TYR A 277 3.79 11.48 -1.64
CA TYR A 277 3.97 12.76 -2.33
C TYR A 277 5.07 13.61 -1.67
N VAL A 278 5.11 13.67 -0.34
CA VAL A 278 6.18 14.37 0.40
C VAL A 278 7.54 13.73 0.10
N THR A 279 7.61 12.39 0.13
CA THR A 279 8.83 11.64 -0.23
C THR A 279 9.27 11.95 -1.66
N TRP A 280 8.34 11.92 -2.62
CA TRP A 280 8.61 12.29 -4.01
C TRP A 280 9.14 13.72 -4.14
N SER A 281 8.54 14.69 -3.46
CA SER A 281 8.95 16.09 -3.49
C SER A 281 10.39 16.27 -2.99
N HIS A 282 10.73 15.64 -1.84
CA HIS A 282 12.08 15.74 -1.29
C HIS A 282 13.12 15.04 -2.17
N ILE A 283 12.84 13.84 -2.68
CA ILE A 283 13.74 13.15 -3.60
C ILE A 283 13.89 13.95 -4.90
N GLY A 284 12.80 14.49 -5.45
CA GLY A 284 12.82 15.32 -6.65
C GLY A 284 13.67 16.57 -6.49
N LEU A 285 13.61 17.23 -5.32
CA LEU A 285 14.47 18.38 -5.00
C LEU A 285 15.95 17.97 -4.97
N LEU A 286 16.29 16.86 -4.32
CA LEU A 286 17.66 16.37 -4.25
C LEU A 286 18.19 16.00 -5.64
N VAL A 287 17.44 15.20 -6.39
CA VAL A 287 17.84 14.75 -7.73
C VAL A 287 18.03 15.94 -8.67
N LYS A 288 17.17 16.97 -8.57
CA LYS A 288 17.32 18.21 -9.34
C LYS A 288 18.53 19.05 -8.88
N GLN A 289 18.77 19.15 -7.57
CA GLN A 289 19.86 19.95 -7.02
C GLN A 289 21.24 19.39 -7.42
N TYR A 290 21.38 18.07 -7.46
CA TYR A 290 22.62 17.41 -7.85
C TYR A 290 22.66 17.03 -9.33
N GLU A 291 21.61 17.35 -10.10
CA GLU A 291 21.47 17.04 -11.53
C GLU A 291 21.67 15.55 -11.86
N ILE A 292 21.31 14.65 -10.94
CA ILE A 292 21.58 13.21 -11.04
C ILE A 292 20.54 12.49 -11.91
N GLY A 293 19.41 13.14 -12.22
CA GLY A 293 18.44 12.65 -13.19
C GLY A 293 17.00 13.13 -12.98
N THR A 294 16.03 12.23 -13.13
CA THR A 294 14.60 12.58 -13.06
C THR A 294 13.82 11.64 -12.13
N VAL A 295 12.75 12.18 -11.52
CA VAL A 295 11.89 11.44 -10.59
C VAL A 295 10.44 11.54 -11.04
N VAL A 296 9.86 10.40 -11.40
CA VAL A 296 8.48 10.29 -11.87
C VAL A 296 7.61 9.67 -10.78
N PHE A 297 6.46 10.28 -10.51
CA PHE A 297 5.46 9.76 -9.58
C PHE A 297 4.22 9.29 -10.36
N GLN A 298 3.84 8.02 -10.20
CA GLN A 298 2.69 7.44 -10.89
C GLN A 298 1.38 7.80 -10.14
N LYS A 299 0.75 8.91 -10.55
CA LYS A 299 -0.44 9.49 -9.88
C LYS A 299 -1.77 8.81 -10.24
N ASP A 300 -1.86 8.23 -11.44
CA ASP A 300 -3.15 7.87 -12.05
C ASP A 300 -3.89 6.74 -11.30
N ASN A 301 -3.13 5.80 -10.74
CA ASN A 301 -3.69 4.69 -9.95
C ASN A 301 -4.30 5.20 -8.64
N TRP A 302 -3.68 6.18 -7.99
CA TRP A 302 -4.16 6.78 -6.75
C TRP A 302 -5.44 7.61 -6.96
N VAL A 303 -5.52 8.34 -8.07
CA VAL A 303 -6.72 9.10 -8.43
C VAL A 303 -7.90 8.16 -8.67
N SER A 304 -7.68 7.10 -9.45
CA SER A 304 -8.71 6.10 -9.77
C SER A 304 -9.26 5.43 -8.50
N LEU A 305 -8.39 5.08 -7.56
CA LEU A 305 -8.79 4.47 -6.28
C LEU A 305 -9.64 5.41 -5.42
N ASN A 306 -9.28 6.69 -5.33
CA ASN A 306 -10.05 7.68 -4.58
C ASN A 306 -11.45 7.91 -5.16
N ILE A 307 -11.57 7.91 -6.49
CA ILE A 307 -12.87 8.02 -7.17
C ILE A 307 -13.79 6.84 -6.82
N ILE A 308 -13.25 5.61 -6.80
CA ILE A 308 -14.02 4.41 -6.47
C ILE A 308 -14.47 4.43 -4.99
N LEU A 309 -13.60 4.85 -4.08
CA LEU A 309 -13.96 4.98 -2.66
C LEU A 309 -15.06 6.04 -2.45
N ALA A 310 -14.98 7.17 -3.16
CA ALA A 310 -16.03 8.19 -3.14
C ALA A 310 -17.37 7.63 -3.65
N ALA A 311 -17.35 6.82 -4.72
CA ALA A 311 -18.54 6.14 -5.22
C ALA A 311 -19.15 5.18 -4.19
N CYS A 312 -18.32 4.40 -3.48
CA CYS A 312 -18.77 3.54 -2.36
C CYS A 312 -19.41 4.36 -1.24
N PHE A 313 -18.83 5.52 -0.89
CA PHE A 313 -19.38 6.43 0.11
C PHE A 313 -20.76 6.95 -0.27
N ILE A 314 -20.92 7.39 -1.52
CA ILE A 314 -22.20 7.88 -2.05
C ILE A 314 -23.23 6.75 -2.03
N ALA A 315 -22.86 5.54 -2.44
CA ALA A 315 -23.74 4.38 -2.42
C ALA A 315 -24.25 4.05 -1.00
N LEU A 316 -23.35 4.03 0.00
CA LEU A 316 -23.73 3.81 1.40
C LEU A 316 -24.60 4.96 1.95
N ALA A 317 -24.29 6.21 1.62
CA ALA A 317 -25.08 7.37 2.04
C ALA A 317 -26.50 7.32 1.47
N CYS A 318 -26.65 6.95 0.20
CA CYS A 318 -27.94 6.73 -0.44
C CYS A 318 -28.74 5.67 0.34
N GLN A 319 -28.14 4.51 0.64
CA GLN A 319 -28.80 3.44 1.40
C GLN A 319 -29.28 3.90 2.79
N HIS A 320 -28.53 4.76 3.48
CA HIS A 320 -28.97 5.33 4.75
C HIS A 320 -30.17 6.25 4.62
N GLY A 321 -30.15 7.12 3.60
CA GLY A 321 -31.27 8.02 3.28
C GLY A 321 -32.56 7.24 2.99
N TYR A 322 -32.45 6.10 2.32
CA TYR A 322 -33.59 5.22 2.02
C TYR A 322 -34.11 4.43 3.22
N ARG A 323 -33.27 4.13 4.23
CA ARG A 323 -33.69 3.38 5.42
C ARG A 323 -34.44 4.22 6.45
N LYS A 324 -34.30 5.56 6.39
CA LYS A 324 -34.99 6.51 7.27
C LYS A 324 -36.35 6.99 6.74
N ARG A 325 -36.66 6.72 5.47
CA ARG A 325 -37.97 6.97 4.84
C ARG A 325 -38.83 5.72 4.91
#